data_AF-A0A9D9XYK9-F1
#
_entry.id   AF-A0A9D9XYK9-F1
#
_cell.length_a   1.000
_cell.length_b   1.000
_cell.length_c   1.000
_cell.angle_alpha   90.00
_cell.angle_beta   90.00
_cell.angle_gamma   90.00
#
_symmetry.space_group_name_H-M   'P 1'
#
loop_
_entity.id
_entity.type
_entity.pdbx_description
1 polymer ?
#
loop_
_entity_poly.entity_id
_entity_poly.type
_entity_poly.pdbx_seq_one_letter_code
_entity_poly.pdbx_strand_id
1 'polypeptide(L)'
;MLEILAVIFLSGKIGDLAERKGQKKGKWKAYAILGWFISEIVGIAIGFAMFGSEEFGPMLLLGYSLAILSYFAIRQTLQKMPDVETGFDFEKDQNRP
;
A
#
# COMPACT_ATOMS: atom_id res chain seq x y z
N MET A 1 11.61 -7.56 12.76
CA MET A 1 11.16 -6.80 13.96
C MET A 1 11.31 -5.28 13.81
N LEU A 2 12.24 -4.76 12.99
CA LEU A 2 12.26 -3.33 12.62
C LEU A 2 11.15 -2.97 11.60
N GLU A 3 10.59 -3.95 10.87
CA GLU A 3 9.54 -3.70 9.87
C GLU A 3 8.24 -3.16 10.46
N ILE A 4 7.91 -3.48 11.72
CA ILE A 4 6.62 -3.07 12.32
C ILE A 4 6.46 -1.55 12.34
N LEU A 5 7.54 -0.81 12.62
CA LEU A 5 7.51 0.65 12.57
C LEU A 5 7.29 1.15 11.13
N ALA A 6 7.94 0.52 10.15
CA ALA A 6 7.75 0.84 8.73
C ALA A 6 6.30 0.56 8.29
N VAL A 7 5.73 -0.59 8.64
CA VAL A 7 4.35 -0.96 8.32
C VAL A 7 3.35 -0.02 8.99
N ILE A 8 3.55 0.36 10.25
CA ILE A 8 2.71 1.33 10.95
C ILE A 8 2.76 2.69 10.24
N PHE A 9 3.96 3.19 9.94
CA PHE A 9 4.15 4.48 9.26
C PHE A 9 3.55 4.48 7.85
N LEU A 10 3.87 3.47 7.04
CA LEU A 10 3.42 3.34 5.66
C LEU A 10 1.92 3.10 5.56
N SER A 11 1.35 2.23 6.42
CA SER A 11 -0.10 2.05 6.47
C SER A 11 -0.81 3.34 6.86
N GLY A 12 -0.25 4.14 7.78
CA GLY A 12 -0.73 5.49 8.08
C GLY A 12 -0.82 6.38 6.83
N LYS A 13 0.28 6.46 6.06
CA LYS A 13 0.33 7.26 4.82
C LYS A 13 -0.66 6.79 3.76
N ILE A 14 -0.86 5.48 3.61
CA ILE A 14 -1.90 4.93 2.72
C ILE A 14 -3.30 5.27 3.21
N GLY A 15 -3.54 5.21 4.52
CA GLY A 15 -4.80 5.63 5.11
C GLY A 15 -5.13 7.09 4.81
N ASP A 16 -4.16 7.99 4.96
CA ASP A 16 -4.33 9.42 4.66
C ASP A 16 -4.51 9.68 3.16
N LEU A 17 -3.88 8.88 2.30
CA LEU A 17 -4.12 8.93 0.86
C LEU A 17 -5.54 8.45 0.52
N ALA A 18 -6.01 7.39 1.17
CA ALA A 18 -7.34 6.82 0.93
C ALA A 18 -8.43 7.83 1.30
N GLU A 19 -8.27 8.51 2.43
CA GLU A 19 -9.18 9.54 2.90
C GLU A 19 -9.29 10.70 1.89
N ARG A 20 -8.16 11.18 1.34
CA ARG A 20 -8.15 12.20 0.26
C ARG A 20 -8.84 11.74 -1.02
N LYS A 21 -8.74 10.44 -1.32
CA LYS A 21 -9.39 9.76 -2.45
C LYS A 21 -10.86 9.36 -2.17
N GLY A 22 -11.44 9.82 -1.05
CA GLY A 22 -12.83 9.51 -0.68
C GLY A 22 -13.07 8.06 -0.24
N GLN A 23 -12.01 7.32 0.02
CA GLN A 23 -12.05 5.91 0.41
C GLN A 23 -11.94 5.74 1.92
N LYS A 24 -12.50 4.64 2.44
CA LYS A 24 -12.41 4.30 3.87
C LYS A 24 -10.97 4.00 4.28
N LYS A 25 -10.39 4.87 5.12
CA LYS A 25 -9.05 4.76 5.70
C LYS A 25 -8.71 3.36 6.23
N GLY A 26 -9.58 2.80 7.07
CA GLY A 26 -9.34 1.49 7.70
C GLY A 26 -9.19 0.33 6.71
N LYS A 27 -9.97 0.33 5.62
CA LYS A 27 -9.91 -0.71 4.57
C LYS A 27 -8.54 -0.72 3.89
N TRP A 28 -8.02 0.44 3.53
CA TRP A 28 -6.75 0.57 2.83
C TRP A 28 -5.54 0.35 3.75
N LYS A 29 -5.64 0.71 5.03
CA LYS A 29 -4.65 0.31 6.05
C LYS A 29 -4.55 -1.22 6.15
N ALA A 30 -5.69 -1.92 6.23
CA ALA A 30 -5.71 -3.37 6.29
C ALA A 30 -5.09 -4.01 5.05
N TYR A 31 -5.42 -3.52 3.84
CA TYR A 31 -4.80 -4.01 2.61
C TYR A 31 -3.28 -3.80 2.58
N ALA A 32 -2.78 -2.65 3.00
CA ALA A 32 -1.34 -2.40 3.08
C ALA A 32 -0.63 -3.36 4.04
N ILE A 33 -1.21 -3.59 5.23
CA ILE A 33 -0.64 -4.50 6.23
C ILE A 33 -0.67 -5.95 5.73
N LEU A 34 -1.82 -6.41 5.22
CA LEU A 34 -1.95 -7.77 4.69
C LEU A 34 -1.05 -8.01 3.47
N GLY A 35 -1.00 -7.04 2.55
CA GLY A 35 -0.14 -7.09 1.37
C GLY A 35 1.34 -7.15 1.75
N TRP A 36 1.76 -6.45 2.80
CA TRP A 36 3.12 -6.54 3.32
C TRP A 36 3.45 -7.97 3.77
N PHE A 37 2.67 -8.50 4.72
CA PHE A 37 2.90 -9.84 5.29
C PHE A 37 2.84 -10.94 4.23
N ILE A 38 1.86 -10.89 3.33
CA ILE A 38 1.72 -11.90 2.25
C ILE A 38 2.95 -11.84 1.33
N SER A 39 3.39 -10.64 0.94
CA SER A 39 4.55 -10.48 0.07
C SER A 39 5.86 -10.89 0.72
N GLU A 40 6.04 -10.71 2.03
CA GLU A 40 7.19 -11.26 2.75
C GLU A 40 7.22 -12.78 2.71
N ILE A 41 6.10 -13.44 3.01
CA ILE A 41 5.99 -14.90 2.97
C ILE A 41 6.26 -15.43 1.56
N VAL A 42 5.66 -14.80 0.55
CA VAL A 42 5.86 -15.17 -0.85
C VAL A 42 7.32 -14.93 -1.27
N GLY A 43 7.93 -13.82 -0.87
CA GLY A 43 9.33 -13.52 -1.21
C GLY A 43 10.32 -14.46 -0.54
N ILE A 44 10.06 -14.87 0.70
CA ILE A 44 10.83 -15.90 1.39
C ILE A 44 10.65 -17.25 0.69
N ALA A 45 9.43 -17.63 0.31
CA ALA A 45 9.18 -18.88 -0.41
C ALA A 45 9.88 -18.91 -1.78
N ILE A 46 9.84 -17.80 -2.54
CA ILE A 46 10.58 -17.66 -3.80
C ILE A 46 12.07 -17.71 -3.54
N GLY A 47 12.57 -17.00 -2.52
CA GLY A 47 13.99 -17.00 -2.16
C GLY A 47 14.49 -18.38 -1.77
N PHE A 48 13.68 -19.17 -1.06
CA PHE A 48 13.98 -20.56 -0.74
C PHE A 48 14.09 -21.43 -1.99
N ALA A 49 13.17 -21.25 -2.95
CA ALA A 49 13.23 -21.96 -4.22
C ALA A 49 14.43 -21.56 -5.10
N MET A 50 14.90 -20.30 -5.01
CA MET A 50 15.99 -19.78 -5.84
C MET A 50 17.38 -20.03 -5.26
N PHE A 51 17.54 -19.85 -3.94
CA PHE A 51 18.85 -19.84 -3.27
C PHE A 51 19.06 -21.02 -2.33
N GLY A 52 18.02 -21.83 -2.08
CA GLY A 52 18.06 -22.92 -1.11
C GLY A 52 17.94 -22.42 0.34
N SER A 53 18.01 -23.36 1.28
CA SER A 53 17.80 -23.10 2.71
C SER A 53 19.01 -22.53 3.43
N GLU A 54 20.19 -22.55 2.81
CA GLU A 54 21.44 -22.14 3.46
C GLU A 54 21.69 -20.63 3.35
N GLU A 55 21.11 -19.99 2.34
CA GLU A 55 21.33 -18.58 2.01
C GLU A 55 20.20 -17.67 2.54
N PHE A 56 20.16 -17.50 3.87
CA PHE A 56 19.15 -16.67 4.54
C PHE A 56 19.21 -15.18 4.16
N GLY A 57 20.40 -14.63 3.91
CA GLY A 57 20.59 -13.21 3.60
C GLY A 57 19.84 -12.76 2.35
N PRO A 58 20.14 -13.35 1.17
CA PRO A 58 19.44 -13.05 -0.08
C PRO A 58 17.92 -13.29 -0.01
N MET A 59 17.49 -14.34 0.70
CA MET A 59 16.08 -14.66 0.89
C MET A 59 15.32 -13.55 1.63
N LEU A 60 15.89 -13.02 2.73
CA LEU A 60 15.29 -11.92 3.48
C LEU A 60 15.24 -10.63 2.65
N LEU A 61 16.31 -10.31 1.91
CA LEU A 61 16.33 -9.15 1.02
C LEU A 61 15.24 -9.22 -0.04
N LEU A 62 15.02 -10.40 -0.62
CA LEU A 62 13.94 -10.61 -1.59
C LEU A 62 12.56 -10.43 -0.94
N GLY A 63 12.35 -10.99 0.25
CA GLY A 63 11.14 -10.80 1.06
C GLY A 63 10.82 -9.32 1.28
N TYR A 64 11.78 -8.54 1.78
CA TYR A 64 11.59 -7.10 2.02
C TYR A 64 11.37 -6.31 0.72
N SER A 65 12.08 -6.67 -0.35
CA SER A 65 11.91 -6.02 -1.65
C SER A 65 10.48 -6.21 -2.18
N LEU A 66 9.93 -7.42 -2.06
CA LEU A 66 8.55 -7.70 -2.47
C LEU A 66 7.52 -7.03 -1.53
N ALA A 67 7.79 -6.95 -0.24
CA ALA A 67 6.91 -6.26 0.70
C ALA A 67 6.81 -4.75 0.40
N ILE A 68 7.95 -4.12 0.11
CA ILE A 68 7.99 -2.73 -0.32
C ILE A 68 7.26 -2.56 -1.66
N LEU A 69 7.47 -3.49 -2.61
CA LEU A 69 6.80 -3.45 -3.90
C LEU A 69 5.28 -3.54 -3.76
N SER A 70 4.77 -4.39 -2.87
CA SER A 70 3.32 -4.54 -2.66
C SER A 70 2.69 -3.27 -2.08
N TYR A 71 3.39 -2.57 -1.18
CA TYR A 71 2.98 -1.24 -0.73
C TYR A 71 2.84 -0.26 -1.90
N PHE A 72 3.83 -0.19 -2.79
CA PHE A 72 3.77 0.68 -3.96
C PHE A 72 2.65 0.30 -4.94
N ALA A 73 2.42 -1.00 -5.15
CA ALA A 73 1.31 -1.48 -5.98
C ALA A 73 -0.05 -1.03 -5.42
N ILE A 74 -0.26 -1.17 -4.10
CA ILE A 74 -1.47 -0.69 -3.42
C ILE A 74 -1.60 0.82 -3.54
N ARG A 75 -0.51 1.56 -3.33
CA ARG A 75 -0.48 3.02 -3.48
C ARG A 75 -0.88 3.45 -4.89
N GLN A 76 -0.33 2.81 -5.91
CA GLN A 76 -0.64 3.14 -7.31
C GLN A 76 -2.12 2.86 -7.64
N THR A 77 -2.67 1.74 -7.16
CA THR A 77 -4.11 1.44 -7.34
C THR A 77 -4.97 2.52 -6.70
N LEU A 78 -4.61 3.00 -5.51
CA LEU A 78 -5.33 4.06 -4.82
C LEU A 78 -5.16 5.43 -5.50
N GLN A 79 -3.97 5.73 -6.03
CA GLN A 79 -3.70 6.98 -6.75
C GLN A 79 -4.54 7.14 -8.02
N LYS A 80 -4.92 6.04 -8.67
CA LYS A 80 -5.79 6.03 -9.86
C LYS A 80 -7.25 6.37 -9.54
N MET A 81 -7.63 6.44 -8.27
CA MET A 81 -8.99 6.82 -7.88
C MET A 81 -9.18 8.35 -7.95
N PRO A 82 -10.40 8.83 -8.24
CA PRO A 82 -10.70 10.26 -8.27
C PRO A 82 -10.51 10.88 -6.87
N ASP A 83 -10.05 12.13 -6.85
CA ASP A 83 -10.00 12.91 -5.61
C ASP A 83 -11.38 13.50 -5.30
N VAL A 84 -11.68 13.67 -4.01
CA VAL A 84 -12.96 14.25 -3.58
C VAL A 84 -13.07 15.73 -3.99
N GLU A 85 -11.94 16.41 -4.22
CA GLU A 85 -11.89 17.84 -4.56
C GLU A 85 -12.25 18.17 -6.02
N THR A 86 -12.47 17.18 -6.91
CA THR A 86 -12.89 17.43 -8.30
C THR A 86 -14.42 17.57 -8.47
N GLY A 87 -15.06 18.26 -7.54
CA GLY A 87 -16.43 18.77 -7.69
C GLY A 87 -16.40 20.28 -7.98
N PHE A 88 -16.02 20.67 -9.19
CA PHE A 88 -16.29 22.03 -9.66
C PHE A 88 -17.78 22.09 -10.01
N ASP A 89 -18.61 22.43 -9.01
CA ASP A 89 -20.05 22.67 -9.14
C ASP A 89 -20.30 23.90 -10.04
N PHE A 90 -20.21 23.76 -11.36
CA PHE A 90 -20.59 24.80 -12.32
C PHE A 90 -22.11 25.12 -12.28
N GLU A 91 -22.93 24.26 -11.68
CA GLU A 91 -24.39 24.43 -11.64
C GLU A 91 -24.89 25.36 -10.52
N LYS A 92 -24.05 25.68 -9.53
CA LYS A 92 -24.51 26.44 -8.34
C LYS A 92 -24.48 27.96 -8.51
N ASP A 93 -23.90 28.47 -9.60
CA ASP A 93 -23.79 29.91 -9.87
C ASP A 93 -24.73 30.40 -10.98
N GLN A 94 -25.33 29.49 -11.76
CA GLN A 94 -26.23 29.87 -12.86
C GLN A 94 -27.68 30.09 -12.42
N ASN A 95 -28.02 29.77 -11.16
CA ASN A 95 -29.39 29.84 -10.63
C ASN A 95 -29.50 30.68 -9.35
N ARG A 96 -28.57 31.63 -9.14
CA ARG A 96 -28.77 32.69 -8.14
C ARG A 96 -29.74 33.74 -8.71
N PRO A 97 -30.87 34.02 -8.04
CA PRO A 97 -31.82 35.05 -8.46
C PRO A 97 -31.21 36.46 -8.39
#